data_AF-A0A2T3IDE5-F1
#
_entry.id   AF-A0A2T3IDE5-F1
#
_cell.length_a   1.000
_cell.length_b   1.000
_cell.length_c   1.000
_cell.angle_alpha   90.00
_cell.angle_beta   90.00
_cell.angle_gamma   90.00
#
_symmetry.space_group_name_H-M   'P 1'
#
loop_
_entity.id
_entity.type
_entity.pdbx_description
1 polymer ?
#
loop_
_entity_poly.entity_id
_entity_poly.type
_entity_poly.pdbx_seq_one_letter_code
_entity_poly.pdbx_strand_id
1 'polypeptide(L)'
;MSKLTSDIQANKELFVTESQETRLVWTLRNEEGEWLSVESSEFEDSEVMPFWSNEADAKAQCSDEWAEFFPSELPLDIFLEDWMITLAEDGVLVGLNWNAQLEGVEAEPADVAKLYL
;
A
#
# COMPACT_ATOMS: atom_id res chain seq x y z
N MET A 1 2.01 11.08 14.64
CA MET A 1 2.85 9.92 14.97
C MET A 1 2.23 8.74 14.28
N SER A 2 3.04 7.91 13.62
CA SER A 2 2.55 6.68 12.99
C SER A 2 1.84 5.81 14.02
N LYS A 3 0.73 5.20 13.62
CA LYS A 3 0.05 4.16 14.42
C LYS A 3 0.56 2.77 14.09
N LEU A 4 1.42 2.65 13.07
CA LEU A 4 1.99 1.38 12.63
C LEU A 4 2.98 0.85 13.66
N THR A 5 2.91 -0.45 13.89
CA THR A 5 3.77 -1.15 14.85
C THR A 5 4.46 -2.34 14.17
N SER A 6 5.18 -3.15 14.95
CA SER A 6 5.70 -4.43 14.46
C SER A 6 4.62 -5.52 14.35
N ASP A 7 3.39 -5.25 14.77
CA ASP A 7 2.26 -6.16 14.59
C ASP A 7 1.64 -5.95 13.20
N ILE A 8 2.09 -6.76 12.25
CA ILE A 8 1.68 -6.72 10.84
C ILE A 8 0.17 -6.96 10.68
N GLN A 9 -0.42 -7.84 11.50
CA GLN A 9 -1.85 -8.14 11.43
C GLN A 9 -2.68 -6.94 11.93
N ALA A 10 -2.26 -6.32 13.03
CA ALA A 10 -2.91 -5.10 13.53
C ALA A 10 -2.78 -3.94 12.53
N ASN A 11 -1.63 -3.79 11.86
CA ASN A 11 -1.44 -2.77 10.82
C ASN A 11 -2.37 -2.97 9.61
N LYS A 12 -2.60 -4.23 9.21
CA LYS A 12 -3.58 -4.59 8.16
C LYS A 12 -5.01 -4.21 8.58
N GLU A 13 -5.42 -4.54 9.80
CA GLU A 13 -6.75 -4.19 10.30
C GLU A 13 -6.94 -2.67 10.40
N LEU A 14 -5.88 -1.97 10.81
CA LEU A 14 -5.85 -0.52 10.83
C LEU A 14 -6.00 0.06 9.42
N PHE A 15 -5.36 -0.53 8.40
CA PHE A 15 -5.44 -0.08 7.02
C PHE A 15 -6.90 -0.04 6.55
N VAL A 16 -7.62 -1.14 6.74
CA VAL A 16 -9.01 -1.28 6.34
C VAL A 16 -9.89 -0.28 7.09
N THR A 17 -9.71 -0.18 8.41
CA THR A 17 -10.50 0.72 9.26
C THR A 17 -10.30 2.19 8.85
N GLU A 18 -9.06 2.64 8.74
CA GLU A 18 -8.76 4.04 8.43
C GLU A 18 -9.12 4.41 6.99
N SER A 19 -8.81 3.54 6.02
CA SER A 19 -9.18 3.81 4.62
C SER A 19 -10.70 3.82 4.42
N GLN A 20 -11.47 3.02 5.16
CA GLN A 20 -12.95 3.11 5.15
C GLN A 20 -13.45 4.42 5.75
N GLU A 21 -12.83 4.90 6.83
CA GLU A 21 -13.21 6.18 7.46
C GLU A 21 -12.84 7.39 6.61
N THR A 22 -11.63 7.43 6.06
CA THR A 22 -11.11 8.54 5.25
C THR A 22 -11.56 8.49 3.80
N ARG A 23 -11.95 7.29 3.33
CA ARG A 23 -12.23 6.96 1.92
C ARG A 23 -11.03 7.22 1.00
N LEU A 24 -9.82 7.19 1.56
CA LEU A 24 -8.57 7.46 0.87
C LEU A 24 -7.53 6.39 1.21
N VAL A 25 -6.71 6.10 0.21
CA VAL A 25 -5.53 5.25 0.30
C VAL A 25 -4.36 6.07 -0.25
N TRP A 26 -3.16 5.81 0.26
CA TRP A 26 -1.94 6.51 -0.15
C TRP A 26 -0.97 5.52 -0.73
N THR A 27 -0.33 5.89 -1.83
CA THR A 27 0.78 5.15 -2.43
C THR A 27 1.91 6.14 -2.76
N LEU A 28 3.05 5.65 -3.24
CA LEU A 28 4.19 6.49 -3.59
C LEU A 28 4.35 6.59 -5.11
N ARG A 29 4.63 7.82 -5.57
CA ARG A 29 4.86 8.13 -6.99
C ARG A 29 6.07 9.04 -7.13
N ASN A 30 6.89 8.85 -8.17
CA ASN A 30 8.03 9.74 -8.46
C ASN A 30 7.62 10.91 -9.38
N GLU A 31 8.53 11.88 -9.58
CA GLU A 31 8.28 13.05 -10.45
C GLU A 31 8.08 12.68 -11.94
N GLU A 32 8.60 11.54 -12.37
CA GLU A 32 8.43 11.01 -13.73
C GLU A 32 7.04 10.39 -13.95
N GLY A 33 6.30 10.18 -12.86
CA GLY A 33 4.95 9.68 -12.86
C GLY A 33 4.84 8.16 -12.73
N GLU A 34 5.91 7.47 -12.35
CA GLU A 34 5.95 6.04 -12.05
C GLU A 34 5.57 5.76 -10.60
N TRP A 35 4.86 4.67 -10.38
CA TRP A 35 4.44 4.21 -9.06
C TRP A 35 5.53 3.35 -8.44
N LEU A 36 5.68 3.42 -7.12
CA LEU A 36 6.62 2.55 -6.41
C LEU A 36 6.12 1.10 -6.44
N SER A 37 6.86 0.21 -7.10
CA SER A 37 6.77 -1.23 -6.89
C SER A 37 8.12 -1.75 -6.43
N VAL A 38 8.12 -2.78 -5.58
CA VAL A 38 9.33 -3.47 -5.13
C VAL A 38 9.16 -4.97 -5.32
N GLU A 39 10.26 -5.71 -5.35
CA GLU A 39 10.21 -7.16 -5.43
C GLU A 39 9.57 -7.73 -4.15
N SER A 40 8.63 -8.67 -4.31
CA SER A 40 7.99 -9.37 -3.20
C SER A 40 9.03 -10.16 -2.41
N SER A 41 8.97 -10.04 -1.08
CA SER A 41 9.84 -10.81 -0.19
C SER A 41 9.35 -12.26 -0.01
N GLU A 42 8.06 -12.50 -0.24
CA GLU A 42 7.41 -13.80 -0.04
C GLU A 42 7.28 -14.62 -1.33
N PHE A 43 7.21 -13.96 -2.50
CA PHE A 43 6.97 -14.61 -3.79
C PHE A 43 8.06 -14.25 -4.80
N GLU A 44 8.93 -15.22 -5.09
CA GLU A 44 9.92 -15.10 -6.17
C GLU A 44 9.18 -14.81 -7.51
N ASP A 45 9.64 -13.80 -8.25
CA ASP A 45 9.05 -13.28 -9.50
C ASP A 45 7.72 -12.50 -9.37
N SER A 46 7.33 -12.06 -8.18
CA SER A 46 6.18 -11.14 -8.01
C SER A 46 6.64 -9.76 -7.55
N GLU A 47 5.95 -8.72 -8.03
CA GLU A 47 6.12 -7.37 -7.52
C GLU A 47 5.05 -7.08 -6.46
N VAL A 48 5.37 -6.21 -5.51
CA VAL A 48 4.45 -5.71 -4.52
C VAL A 48 4.44 -4.18 -4.55
N MET A 49 3.23 -3.62 -4.56
CA MET A 49 3.02 -2.19 -4.48
C MET A 49 2.53 -1.83 -3.07
N PRO A 50 3.26 -0.97 -2.33
CA PRO A 50 2.88 -0.61 -0.98
C PRO A 50 1.82 0.50 -0.96
N PHE A 51 0.85 0.33 -0.06
CA PHE A 51 -0.25 1.24 0.19
C PHE A 51 -0.39 1.51 1.69
N TRP A 52 -0.71 2.75 2.04
CA TRP A 52 -0.93 3.21 3.41
C TRP A 52 -2.31 3.82 3.58
N SER A 53 -2.87 3.69 4.78
CA SER A 53 -4.15 4.35 5.11
C SER A 53 -3.98 5.84 5.45
N ASN A 54 -2.74 6.31 5.62
CA ASN A 54 -2.44 7.68 6.03
C ASN A 54 -1.29 8.29 5.23
N GLU A 55 -1.43 9.57 4.85
CA GLU A 55 -0.38 10.34 4.17
C GLU A 55 0.92 10.39 4.97
N ALA A 56 0.82 10.57 6.29
CA ALA A 56 1.99 10.74 7.14
C ALA A 56 2.86 9.47 7.17
N ASP A 57 2.23 8.29 7.08
CA ASP A 57 2.93 7.01 7.04
C ASP A 57 3.61 6.81 5.68
N ALA A 58 2.90 7.06 4.57
CA ALA A 58 3.50 7.05 3.23
C ALA A 58 4.68 8.02 3.13
N LYS A 59 4.50 9.27 3.60
CA LYS A 59 5.53 10.30 3.60
C LYS A 59 6.74 9.95 4.46
N ALA A 60 6.56 9.19 5.54
CA ALA A 60 7.66 8.74 6.37
C ALA A 60 8.60 7.79 5.62
N GLN A 61 8.10 7.09 4.59
CA GLN A 61 8.86 6.18 3.76
C GLN A 61 9.58 6.87 2.61
N CYS A 62 9.24 8.12 2.28
CA CYS A 62 9.93 8.95 1.28
C CYS A 62 11.31 9.42 1.78
N SER A 63 12.18 8.47 2.14
CA SER A 63 13.52 8.68 2.65
C SER A 63 14.50 7.71 1.97
N ASP A 64 15.78 8.03 2.04
CA ASP A 64 16.86 7.22 1.48
C ASP A 64 16.62 6.86 0.01
N GLU A 65 16.30 5.59 -0.29
CA GLU A 65 16.08 5.09 -1.65
C GLU A 65 14.77 5.60 -2.28
N TRP A 66 13.80 6.00 -1.45
CA TRP A 66 12.51 6.53 -1.92
C TRP A 66 12.40 8.04 -1.72
N ALA A 67 13.53 8.73 -1.54
CA ALA A 67 13.55 10.19 -1.33
C ALA A 67 12.99 11.01 -2.51
N GLU A 68 13.01 10.45 -3.72
CA GLU A 68 12.45 11.06 -4.94
C GLU A 68 10.96 10.76 -5.15
N PHE A 69 10.39 9.88 -4.31
CA PHE A 69 8.97 9.58 -4.32
C PHE A 69 8.22 10.52 -3.39
N PHE A 70 6.96 10.78 -3.70
CA PHE A 70 6.03 11.54 -2.87
C PHE A 70 4.74 10.75 -2.65
N PRO A 71 4.07 10.97 -1.50
CA PRO A 71 2.77 10.37 -1.24
C PRO A 71 1.73 10.92 -2.23
N SER A 72 1.01 10.01 -2.87
CA SER A 72 -0.11 10.30 -3.75
C SER A 72 -1.38 9.72 -3.14
N GLU A 73 -2.40 10.57 -3.03
CA GLU A 73 -3.74 10.14 -2.62
C GLU A 73 -4.43 9.36 -3.75
N LEU A 74 -5.18 8.35 -3.36
CA LEU A 74 -6.00 7.51 -4.22
C LEU A 74 -7.35 7.30 -3.53
N PRO A 75 -8.46 7.67 -4.18
CA PRO A 75 -9.79 7.37 -3.67
C PRO A 75 -10.00 5.87 -3.46
N LEU A 76 -10.60 5.48 -2.32
CA LEU A 76 -10.78 4.07 -1.97
C LEU A 76 -11.66 3.32 -2.98
N ASP A 77 -12.66 3.99 -3.56
CA ASP A 77 -13.49 3.44 -4.63
C ASP A 77 -12.66 3.09 -5.87
N ILE A 78 -11.80 4.00 -6.33
CA ILE A 78 -10.88 3.76 -7.45
C ILE A 78 -9.87 2.67 -7.10
N PHE A 79 -9.35 2.66 -5.88
CA PHE A 79 -8.44 1.62 -5.40
C PHE A 79 -9.09 0.23 -5.49
N LEU A 80 -10.34 0.08 -5.04
CA LEU A 80 -11.02 -1.21 -5.02
C LEU A 80 -11.58 -1.63 -6.38
N GLU A 81 -12.08 -0.69 -7.19
CA GLU A 81 -12.77 -1.00 -8.45
C GLU A 81 -11.83 -1.04 -9.66
N ASP A 82 -10.81 -0.17 -9.72
CA ASP A 82 -9.90 -0.09 -10.88
C ASP A 82 -8.54 -0.72 -10.57
N TRP A 83 -7.92 -0.33 -9.46
CA TRP A 83 -6.57 -0.78 -9.14
C TRP A 83 -6.51 -2.26 -8.78
N MET A 84 -7.43 -2.78 -7.96
CA MET A 84 -7.41 -4.20 -7.61
C MET A 84 -7.52 -5.10 -8.85
N ILE A 85 -8.27 -4.67 -9.86
CA ILE A 85 -8.38 -5.40 -11.13
C ILE A 85 -7.07 -5.33 -11.90
N THR A 86 -6.52 -4.12 -12.07
CA THR A 86 -5.28 -3.90 -12.83
C THR A 86 -4.11 -4.65 -12.22
N LEU A 87 -3.92 -4.53 -10.91
CA LEU A 87 -2.85 -5.24 -10.18
C LEU A 87 -3.01 -6.76 -10.26
N ALA A 88 -4.25 -7.27 -10.26
CA ALA A 88 -4.49 -8.71 -10.39
C ALA A 88 -4.18 -9.23 -11.81
N GLU A 89 -4.44 -8.43 -12.85
CA GLU A 89 -4.09 -8.75 -14.23
C GLU A 89 -2.57 -8.74 -14.44
N ASP A 90 -1.87 -7.81 -13.80
CA ASP A 90 -0.42 -7.66 -13.87
C ASP A 90 0.34 -8.62 -12.93
N GLY A 91 -0.36 -9.34 -12.05
CA GLY A 91 0.25 -10.26 -11.08
C GLY A 91 1.00 -9.54 -9.95
N VAL A 92 0.63 -8.29 -9.66
CA VAL A 92 1.25 -7.44 -8.64
C VAL A 92 0.47 -7.57 -7.33
N LEU A 93 1.20 -7.81 -6.25
CA LEU A 93 0.68 -7.90 -4.89
C LEU A 93 0.46 -6.52 -4.27
N VAL A 94 -0.40 -6.48 -3.27
CA VAL A 94 -0.75 -5.27 -2.53
C VAL A 94 -0.12 -5.33 -1.15
N GLY A 95 0.82 -4.42 -0.88
CA GLY A 95 1.45 -4.22 0.42
C GLY A 95 0.59 -3.34 1.31
N LEU A 96 0.12 -3.83 2.45
CA LEU A 96 -0.76 -3.06 3.35
C LEU A 96 0.00 -2.53 4.57
N ASN A 97 0.00 -1.20 4.72
CA ASN A 97 0.46 -0.48 5.91
C ASN A 97 1.85 -0.91 6.40
N TRP A 98 2.83 -0.78 5.51
CA TRP A 98 4.23 -1.09 5.82
C TRP A 98 4.77 -0.16 6.89
N ASN A 99 5.33 -0.75 7.94
CA ASN A 99 5.87 -0.03 9.09
C ASN A 99 7.22 0.65 8.73
N ALA A 100 7.86 1.29 9.71
CA ALA A 100 9.15 1.96 9.52
C ALA A 100 10.32 1.02 9.16
N GLN A 101 10.12 -0.29 9.27
CA GLN A 101 11.08 -1.33 8.87
C GLN A 101 10.77 -1.89 7.47
N LEU A 102 9.79 -1.31 6.76
CA LEU A 102 9.27 -1.81 5.48
C LEU A 102 8.65 -3.20 5.58
N GLU A 103 8.14 -3.56 6.77
CA GLU A 103 7.44 -4.81 7.00
C GLU A 103 5.92 -4.58 6.98
N GLY A 104 5.20 -5.39 6.21
CA GLY A 104 3.76 -5.38 6.18
C GLY A 104 3.19 -6.60 5.46
N VAL A 105 1.86 -6.67 5.38
CA VAL A 105 1.20 -7.78 4.68
C VAL A 105 1.34 -7.58 3.19
N GLU A 106 1.80 -8.61 2.48
CA GLU A 106 1.69 -8.74 1.04
C GLU A 106 0.47 -9.63 0.74
N ALA A 107 -0.53 -9.11 0.03
CA ALA A 107 -1.76 -9.84 -0.26
C ALA A 107 -2.15 -9.71 -1.72
N GLU A 108 -2.82 -10.74 -2.25
CA GLU A 108 -3.41 -10.65 -3.58
C GLU A 108 -4.48 -9.53 -3.61
N PRO A 109 -4.59 -8.78 -4.72
CA PRO A 109 -5.59 -7.72 -4.85
C PRO A 109 -7.03 -8.22 -4.60
N ALA A 110 -7.33 -9.45 -5.03
CA ALA A 110 -8.63 -10.07 -4.79
C ALA A 110 -8.91 -10.32 -3.29
N ASP A 111 -7.89 -10.61 -2.50
CA ASP A 111 -8.02 -10.79 -1.05
C ASP A 111 -8.13 -9.47 -0.32
N VAL A 112 -7.43 -8.43 -0.78
CA VAL A 112 -7.59 -7.06 -0.27
C VAL A 112 -9.02 -6.58 -0.50
N ALA A 113 -9.56 -6.74 -1.71
CA ALA A 113 -10.93 -6.34 -2.02
C ALA A 113 -11.98 -7.00 -1.10
N LYS A 114 -11.78 -8.28 -0.74
CA LYS A 114 -12.67 -9.02 0.19
C LYS A 114 -12.68 -8.44 1.60
N LEU A 115 -11.66 -7.69 2.01
CA LEU A 115 -11.64 -7.03 3.34
C LEU A 115 -12.67 -5.89 3.46
N TYR A 116 -13.21 -5.43 2.33
CA TYR A 116 -14.15 -4.31 2.25
C TYR A 116 -15.59 -4.75 1.94
N LEU A 117 -15.85 -6.06 1.86
CA LEU A 117 -17.18 -6.66 1.68
C LEU A 117 -17.88 -6.89 3.01
#